data_AF-A0A2N1DER4-F1
#
_entry.id   AF-A0A2N1DER4-F1
#
_cell.length_a   1.000
_cell.length_b   1.000
_cell.length_c   1.000
_cell.angle_alpha   90.00
_cell.angle_beta   90.00
_cell.angle_gamma   90.00
#
_symmetry.space_group_name_H-M   'P 1'
#
loop_
_entity.id
_entity.type
_entity.pdbx_description
1 polymer ?
#
loop_
_entity_poly.entity_id
_entity_poly.type
_entity_poly.pdbx_seq_one_letter_code
_entity_poly.pdbx_strand_id
1 'polypeptide(L)'
;MVRSILYCSHLATCVFQYDSDETLEGLNVNGEFTLGENIGDLGGSSIVFKTYQFSLEGNRRRRTLSTTRRTCKNLIIRYIKCHTN
;
A
#
# COMPACT_ATOMS: atom_id res chain seq x y z
N MET A 1 -15.89 -2.19 -19.67
CA MET A 1 -14.71 -2.38 -20.55
C MET A 1 -13.52 -1.52 -20.11
N VAL A 2 -13.66 -0.20 -19.92
CA VAL A 2 -12.53 0.70 -19.57
C VAL A 2 -11.85 0.39 -18.22
N ARG A 3 -12.63 0.04 -17.17
CA ARG A 3 -12.09 -0.33 -15.85
C ARG A 3 -11.15 -1.55 -15.88
N SER A 4 -11.45 -2.53 -16.74
CA SER A 4 -10.64 -3.75 -16.87
C SER A 4 -9.32 -3.48 -17.59
N ILE A 5 -9.32 -2.63 -18.61
CA ILE A 5 -8.09 -2.20 -19.32
C ILE A 5 -7.18 -1.40 -18.39
N LEU A 6 -7.77 -0.49 -17.61
CA LEU A 6 -7.04 0.29 -16.63
C LEU A 6 -6.38 -0.62 -15.58
N TYR A 7 -7.12 -1.62 -15.07
CA TYR A 7 -6.58 -2.59 -14.11
C TYR A 7 -5.37 -3.35 -14.70
N CYS A 8 -5.50 -3.91 -15.89
CA CYS A 8 -4.39 -4.60 -16.56
C CYS A 8 -3.16 -3.69 -16.77
N SER A 9 -3.37 -2.42 -17.10
CA SER A 9 -2.28 -1.44 -17.26
C SER A 9 -1.51 -1.20 -15.95
N HIS A 10 -2.20 -1.17 -14.80
CA HIS A 10 -1.54 -1.02 -13.50
C HIS A 10 -0.75 -2.27 -13.13
N LEU A 11 -1.31 -3.45 -13.40
CA LEU A 11 -0.63 -4.73 -13.17
C LEU A 11 0.65 -4.83 -14.00
N ALA A 12 0.59 -4.51 -15.29
CA ALA A 12 1.74 -4.53 -16.19
C ALA A 12 2.86 -3.56 -15.74
N THR A 13 2.48 -2.40 -15.19
CA THR A 13 3.44 -1.43 -14.64
C THR A 13 4.14 -1.99 -13.39
N CYS A 14 3.43 -2.76 -12.57
CA CYS A 14 4.01 -3.41 -11.40
C CYS A 14 5.00 -4.51 -11.84
N VAL A 15 4.59 -5.41 -12.74
CA VAL A 15 5.45 -6.48 -13.27
C VAL A 15 6.74 -5.91 -13.86
N PHE A 16 6.64 -4.89 -14.72
CA PHE A 16 7.81 -4.29 -15.37
C PHE A 16 8.82 -3.69 -14.39
N GLN A 17 8.34 -3.02 -13.34
CA GLN A 17 9.24 -2.44 -12.33
C GLN A 17 10.04 -3.53 -11.63
N TYR A 18 9.37 -4.58 -11.15
CA TYR A 18 10.04 -5.63 -10.39
C TYR A 18 10.86 -6.58 -11.27
N ASP A 19 10.51 -6.79 -12.54
CA ASP A 19 11.36 -7.55 -13.48
C ASP A 19 12.71 -6.88 -13.74
N SER A 20 12.78 -5.55 -13.59
CA SER A 20 14.02 -4.79 -13.74
C SER A 20 14.89 -4.77 -12.48
N ASP A 21 14.38 -5.28 -11.36
CA ASP A 21 15.11 -5.31 -10.09
C ASP A 21 16.01 -6.55 -9.99
N GLU A 22 17.28 -6.30 -9.70
CA GLU A 22 18.27 -7.32 -9.38
C GLU A 22 18.53 -7.29 -7.87
N THR A 23 18.12 -8.35 -7.17
CA THR A 23 18.24 -8.40 -5.70
C THR A 23 19.64 -8.78 -5.25
N LEU A 24 20.34 -9.56 -6.08
CA LEU A 24 21.72 -10.01 -5.93
C LEU A 24 22.31 -10.20 -7.33
N GLU A 25 23.64 -10.11 -7.46
CA GLU A 25 24.33 -10.28 -8.75
C GLU A 25 23.94 -11.60 -9.43
N GLY A 26 23.40 -11.50 -10.65
CA GLY A 26 22.88 -12.61 -11.45
C GLY A 26 21.49 -13.11 -11.07
N LEU A 27 20.80 -12.47 -10.11
CA LEU A 27 19.47 -12.87 -9.63
C LEU A 27 18.42 -11.76 -9.78
N ASN A 28 17.73 -11.81 -10.91
CA ASN A 28 16.59 -10.95 -11.19
C ASN A 28 15.34 -11.41 -10.43
N VAL A 29 14.56 -10.45 -9.95
CA VAL A 29 13.22 -10.70 -9.44
C VAL A 29 12.30 -11.04 -10.61
N ASN A 30 11.37 -11.97 -10.37
CA ASN A 30 10.27 -12.24 -11.29
C ASN A 30 9.04 -11.47 -10.82
N GLY A 31 8.75 -10.35 -11.47
CA GLY A 31 7.67 -9.43 -11.17
C GLY A 31 6.28 -10.04 -11.40
N GLU A 32 6.13 -10.98 -12.33
CA GLU A 32 4.87 -11.71 -12.55
C GLU A 32 4.60 -12.70 -11.40
N PHE A 33 5.64 -13.44 -11.00
CA PHE A 33 5.55 -14.41 -9.90
C PHE A 33 5.26 -13.74 -8.55
N THR A 34 5.80 -12.54 -8.33
CA THR A 34 5.65 -11.78 -7.07
C THR A 34 4.51 -10.75 -7.10
N LEU A 35 3.78 -10.64 -8.21
CA LEU A 35 2.80 -9.58 -8.47
C LEU A 35 1.76 -9.41 -7.37
N GLY A 36 1.23 -10.52 -6.83
CA GLY A 36 0.21 -10.49 -5.79
C GLY A 36 0.69 -9.84 -4.49
N GLU A 37 1.91 -10.17 -4.06
CA GLU A 37 2.53 -9.59 -2.86
C GLU A 37 2.88 -8.11 -3.08
N ASN A 38 3.45 -7.77 -4.23
CA ASN A 38 3.81 -6.38 -4.57
C ASN A 38 2.58 -5.44 -4.54
N ILE A 39 1.44 -5.91 -5.06
CA ILE A 39 0.17 -5.17 -4.99
C ILE A 39 -0.30 -5.04 -3.53
N GLY A 40 -0.17 -6.11 -2.75
CA GLY A 40 -0.50 -6.13 -1.32
C GLY A 40 0.31 -5.11 -0.52
N ASP A 41 1.62 -5.04 -0.76
CA ASP A 41 2.55 -4.13 -0.08
C ASP A 41 2.31 -2.66 -0.44
N LEU A 42 2.15 -2.37 -1.74
CA LEU A 42 1.83 -1.02 -2.22
C LEU A 42 0.46 -0.55 -1.71
N GLY A 43 -0.54 -1.43 -1.74
CA GLY A 43 -1.88 -1.17 -1.21
C GLY A 43 -1.87 -0.95 0.30
N GLY A 44 -1.19 -1.81 1.05
CA GLY A 44 -1.05 -1.74 2.50
C GLY A 44 -0.35 -0.46 2.95
N SER A 45 0.80 -0.14 2.33
CA SER A 45 1.57 1.08 2.62
C SER A 45 0.77 2.35 2.33
N SER A 46 0.04 2.37 1.22
CA SER A 46 -0.83 3.48 0.85
C SER A 46 -1.94 3.72 1.89
N ILE A 47 -2.55 2.65 2.41
CA ILE A 47 -3.58 2.76 3.45
C ILE A 47 -2.97 3.26 4.76
N VAL A 48 -1.80 2.77 5.15
CA VAL A 48 -1.09 3.23 6.36
C VAL A 48 -0.76 4.71 6.28
N PHE A 49 -0.22 5.17 5.14
CA PHE A 49 0.12 6.57 4.93
C PHE A 49 -1.11 7.47 5.00
N LYS A 50 -2.20 7.12 4.31
CA LYS A 50 -3.45 7.88 4.36
C LYS A 50 -4.08 7.88 5.76
N THR A 51 -4.02 6.74 6.47
CA THR A 51 -4.48 6.64 7.86
C THR A 51 -3.67 7.55 8.77
N TYR A 52 -2.36 7.66 8.54
CA TYR A 52 -1.50 8.58 9.26
C TYR A 52 -1.89 10.04 9.00
N GLN A 53 -2.07 10.44 7.73
CA GLN A 53 -2.55 11.78 7.37
C GLN A 53 -3.90 12.10 8.03
N PHE A 54 -4.87 11.17 7.94
CA PHE A 54 -6.16 11.27 8.61
C PHE A 54 -6.03 11.43 10.13
N SER A 55 -5.05 10.76 10.76
CA SER A 55 -4.81 10.90 12.21
C SER A 55 -4.31 12.28 12.62
N LEU A 56 -3.74 13.04 11.69
CA LEU A 56 -3.22 14.40 11.91
C LEU A 56 -4.28 15.48 11.68
N GLU A 57 -5.37 15.18 10.97
CA GLU A 57 -6.47 16.12 10.72
C GLU A 57 -7.09 16.55 12.06
N GLY A 58 -7.03 17.86 12.35
CA GLY A 58 -7.54 18.46 13.59
C GLY A 58 -6.64 18.34 14.83
N ASN A 59 -5.48 17.66 14.76
CA ASN A 59 -4.51 17.60 15.85
C ASN A 59 -3.07 17.72 15.33
N ARG A 60 -2.56 18.96 15.25
CA ARG A 60 -1.12 19.29 15.14
C ARG A 60 -0.29 18.87 16.36
N ARG A 61 -0.84 18.07 17.27
CA ARG A 61 -0.08 17.50 18.37
C ARG A 61 0.48 16.19 17.87
N ARG A 62 1.81 16.15 17.77
CA ARG A 62 2.65 14.97 17.65
C ARG A 62 2.28 14.02 18.80
N ARG A 63 1.13 13.34 18.70
CA ARG A 63 0.85 12.16 19.50
C ARG A 63 1.94 11.20 19.06
N THR A 64 2.87 10.90 19.95
CA THR A 64 3.54 9.61 19.89
C THR A 64 2.41 8.62 19.67
N LEU A 65 2.32 8.05 18.48
CA LEU A 65 1.56 6.82 18.29
C LEU A 65 2.21 5.89 19.29
N SER A 66 1.65 5.78 20.50
CA SER A 66 2.00 4.69 21.40
C SER A 66 1.71 3.47 20.54
N THR A 67 2.79 2.84 20.08
CA THR A 67 2.90 1.89 18.96
C THR A 67 2.25 0.56 19.29
N THR A 68 1.10 0.59 19.95
CA THR A 68 0.33 -0.60 20.23
C THR A 68 -0.36 -1.00 18.94
N ARG A 69 -0.14 -2.25 18.51
CA ARG A 69 -0.80 -2.88 17.36
C ARG A 69 -2.32 -2.61 17.32
N ARG A 70 -2.96 -2.51 18.49
CA ARG A 70 -4.39 -2.20 18.67
C ARG A 70 -4.78 -0.79 18.21
N THR A 71 -3.96 0.23 18.46
CA THR A 71 -4.24 1.62 18.09
C THR A 71 -4.14 1.82 16.59
N CYS A 72 -3.08 1.29 15.95
CA CYS A 72 -2.95 1.33 14.48
C CYS A 72 -4.11 0.61 13.79
N LYS A 73 -4.47 -0.60 14.28
CA LYS A 73 -5.62 -1.35 13.75
C LYS A 73 -6.93 -0.54 13.83
N ASN A 74 -7.20 0.09 14.97
CA ASN A 74 -8.41 0.89 15.15
C ASN A 74 -8.43 2.13 14.25
N LEU A 75 -7.29 2.79 14.06
CA LEU A 75 -7.16 3.93 13.17
C LEU A 75 -7.40 3.54 11.71
N ILE A 76 -6.81 2.43 11.25
CA ILE A 76 -7.01 1.91 9.90
C ILE A 76 -8.49 1.56 9.68
N ILE A 77 -9.12 0.85 10.62
CA ILE A 77 -10.55 0.51 10.54
C ILE A 77 -11.41 1.78 10.46
N ARG A 78 -11.10 2.80 11.28
CA ARG A 78 -11.83 4.06 11.26
C ARG A 78 -11.67 4.78 9.92
N TYR A 79 -10.44 4.85 9.41
CA TYR A 79 -10.15 5.45 8.11
C TYR A 79 -10.94 4.76 6.99
N ILE A 80 -10.89 3.42 6.93
CA ILE A 80 -11.61 2.63 5.93
C ILE A 80 -13.12 2.91 6.03
N LYS A 81 -13.72 2.80 7.22
CA LYS A 81 -15.15 3.05 7.44
C LYS A 81 -15.60 4.45 6.99
N CYS A 82 -14.76 5.47 7.13
CA CYS A 82 -15.10 6.82 6.68
C CYS A 82 -15.02 6.99 5.15
N HIS A 83 -14.34 6.10 4.43
CA HIS A 83 -14.06 6.22 2.99
C HIS A 83 -14.65 5.10 2.14
N THR A 84 -15.31 4.13 2.77
CA THR A 84 -16.11 3.10 2.08
C THR A 84 -17.56 3.31 2.51
N ASN A 85 -18.41 3.82 1.60
CA ASN A 85 -19.86 3.87 1.76
C ASN A 85 -20.45 2.48 1.95
#